data_AF-A0A497BD64-F1
#
_entry.id   AF-A0A497BD64-F1
#
_cell.length_a   1.000
_cell.length_b   1.000
_cell.length_c   1.000
_cell.angle_alpha   90.00
_cell.angle_beta   90.00
_cell.angle_gamma   90.00
#
_symmetry.space_group_name_H-M   'P 1'
#
loop_
_entity.id
_entity.type
_entity.pdbx_description
1 polymer ?
#
loop_
_entity_poly.entity_id
_entity_poly.type
_entity_poly.pdbx_seq_one_letter_code
_entity_poly.pdbx_strand_id
1 'polypeptide(L)'
;MPEPQKPIPLAESPKILKESAKQEGESLFAVCAKNDEIFLIPVKRSKSLCVSFDAKDVAEACKSHGMVAVGTFHTHPCSDKLCILPSGEDMFYYAKISEFLPLFCIASQKEFVCYYRGENENFQEVYGKLKELPSLIVAEEK
;
A
#
# COMPACT_ATOMS: atom_id res chain seq x y z
N MET A 1 12.27 4.76 -20.84
CA MET A 1 11.28 4.58 -19.77
C MET A 1 11.58 3.23 -19.14
N PRO A 2 11.68 3.10 -17.80
CA PRO A 2 11.74 1.78 -17.17
C PRO A 2 10.49 0.97 -17.57
N GLU A 3 10.65 -0.34 -17.73
CA GLU A 3 9.53 -1.21 -18.11
C GLU A 3 8.43 -1.17 -17.04
N PRO A 4 7.13 -1.16 -17.44
CA PRO A 4 6.03 -1.21 -16.48
C PRO A 4 6.10 -2.51 -15.67
N GLN A 5 6.11 -2.39 -14.34
CA GLN A 5 6.14 -3.57 -13.47
C GLN A 5 4.81 -4.31 -13.53
N LYS A 6 4.84 -5.64 -13.56
CA LYS A 6 3.62 -6.44 -13.66
C LYS A 6 2.70 -6.18 -12.45
N PRO A 7 1.40 -5.88 -12.66
CA PRO A 7 0.44 -5.76 -11.57
C PRO A 7 0.29 -7.07 -10.80
N ILE A 8 0.24 -6.97 -9.47
CA ILE A 8 0.11 -8.10 -8.55
C ILE A 8 -1.32 -8.11 -8.02
N PRO A 9 -2.15 -9.12 -8.34
CA PRO A 9 -3.49 -9.23 -7.76
C PRO A 9 -3.42 -9.25 -6.21
N LEU A 10 -4.41 -8.64 -5.54
CA LEU A 10 -4.42 -8.58 -4.08
C LEU A 10 -4.38 -9.99 -3.44
N ALA A 11 -4.99 -10.99 -4.08
CA ALA A 11 -4.94 -12.39 -3.66
C ALA A 11 -3.51 -12.96 -3.60
N GLU A 12 -2.60 -12.50 -4.46
CA GLU A 12 -1.20 -12.94 -4.52
C GLU A 12 -0.27 -12.06 -3.67
N SER A 13 -0.73 -10.86 -3.30
CA SER A 13 0.06 -9.86 -2.58
C SER A 13 0.66 -10.31 -1.24
N PRO A 14 0.04 -11.19 -0.41
CA PRO A 14 0.61 -11.55 0.89
C PRO A 14 2.01 -12.17 0.79
N LYS A 15 2.26 -12.97 -0.25
CA LYS A 15 3.57 -13.58 -0.48
C LYS A 15 4.60 -12.53 -0.87
N ILE A 16 4.24 -11.61 -1.75
CA ILE A 16 5.15 -10.56 -2.24
C ILE A 16 5.49 -9.58 -1.11
N LEU A 17 4.48 -9.09 -0.39
CA LEU A 17 4.66 -8.16 0.73
C LEU A 17 5.55 -8.77 1.82
N LYS A 18 5.35 -10.06 2.14
CA LYS A 18 6.20 -10.78 3.08
C LYS A 18 7.66 -10.86 2.61
N GLU A 19 7.90 -11.17 1.34
CA GLU A 19 9.27 -11.23 0.81
C GLU A 19 9.93 -9.85 0.73
N SER A 20 9.17 -8.79 0.44
CA SER A 20 9.67 -7.41 0.50
C SER A 20 10.05 -6.99 1.92
N ALA A 21 9.19 -7.29 2.91
CA ALA A 21 9.41 -6.97 4.33
C ALA A 21 10.51 -7.82 5.02
N LYS A 22 11.07 -8.83 4.34
CA LYS A 22 12.24 -9.57 4.84
C LYS A 22 13.56 -8.91 4.49
N GLN A 23 13.56 -8.10 3.44
CA GLN A 23 14.78 -7.55 2.92
C GLN A 23 15.10 -6.24 3.63
N GLU A 24 16.37 -5.85 3.63
CA GLU A 24 16.76 -4.56 4.18
C GLU A 24 16.10 -3.42 3.40
N GLY A 25 15.63 -2.42 4.15
CA GLY A 25 14.94 -1.24 3.66
C GLY A 25 13.43 -1.41 3.46
N GLU A 26 12.83 -0.46 2.79
CA GLU A 26 11.38 -0.29 2.68
C GLU A 26 10.93 -0.31 1.22
N SER A 27 9.72 -0.81 0.96
CA SER A 27 9.14 -0.88 -0.39
C SER A 27 7.79 -0.18 -0.42
N LEU A 28 7.58 0.63 -1.45
CA LEU A 28 6.31 1.28 -1.77
C LEU A 28 5.66 0.57 -2.94
N PHE A 29 4.39 0.27 -2.77
CA PHE A 29 3.49 -0.18 -3.81
C PHE A 29 2.35 0.84 -3.97
N ALA A 30 1.93 1.05 -5.21
CA ALA A 30 0.67 1.70 -5.51
C ALA A 30 -0.45 0.66 -5.34
N VAL A 31 -1.53 1.05 -4.67
CA VAL A 31 -2.77 0.28 -4.67
C VAL A 31 -3.62 0.80 -5.81
N CYS A 32 -3.90 -0.07 -6.78
CA CYS A 32 -4.60 0.26 -8.01
C CYS A 32 -5.89 -0.58 -8.11
N ALA A 33 -6.97 0.03 -8.57
CA ALA A 33 -8.25 -0.64 -8.78
C ALA A 33 -8.62 -0.69 -10.28
N LYS A 34 -9.21 -1.80 -10.71
CA LYS A 34 -9.80 -1.97 -12.04
C LYS A 34 -10.86 -3.07 -12.00
N ASN A 35 -12.07 -2.79 -12.50
CA ASN A 35 -13.18 -3.75 -12.57
C ASN A 35 -13.38 -4.51 -11.24
N ASP A 36 -13.46 -3.78 -10.13
CA ASP A 36 -13.66 -4.31 -8.77
C ASP A 36 -12.52 -5.18 -8.21
N GLU A 37 -11.42 -5.29 -8.96
CA GLU A 37 -10.21 -5.97 -8.52
C GLU A 37 -9.16 -4.95 -8.05
N ILE A 38 -8.48 -5.30 -6.95
CA ILE A 38 -7.37 -4.54 -6.39
C ILE A 38 -6.04 -5.20 -6.80
N PHE A 39 -5.09 -4.36 -7.21
CA PHE A 39 -3.75 -4.74 -7.59
C PHE A 39 -2.72 -3.92 -6.82
N LEU A 40 -1.57 -4.52 -6.53
CA LEU A 40 -0.38 -3.81 -6.08
C LEU A 40 0.59 -3.66 -7.26
N ILE A 41 1.10 -2.45 -7.45
CA ILE A 41 2.15 -2.17 -8.44
C ILE A 41 3.36 -1.63 -7.69
N PRO A 42 4.54 -2.28 -7.76
CA PRO A 42 5.72 -1.76 -7.07
C PRO A 42 6.14 -0.43 -7.69
N VAL A 43 6.27 0.60 -6.86
CA VAL A 43 6.63 1.97 -7.27
C VAL A 43 8.12 2.17 -7.05
N LYS A 44 8.59 1.91 -5.83
CA LYS A 44 9.99 2.11 -5.46
C LYS A 44 10.40 1.30 -4.26
N ARG A 45 11.71 1.20 -4.10
CA ARG A 45 12.35 0.61 -2.94
C ARG A 45 13.45 1.52 -2.43
N SER A 46 13.48 1.76 -1.14
CA SER A 46 14.57 2.44 -0.44
C SER A 46 15.40 1.42 0.32
N LYS A 47 16.71 1.63 0.39
CA LYS A 47 17.57 0.90 1.34
C LYS A 47 17.48 1.49 2.75
N SER A 48 16.95 2.71 2.88
CA SER A 48 16.70 3.38 4.16
C SER A 48 15.33 3.01 4.70
N LEU A 49 15.15 3.14 6.01
CA LEU A 49 13.87 3.00 6.73
C LEU A 49 13.01 4.28 6.64
N CYS A 50 13.10 4.96 5.49
CA CYS A 50 12.31 6.15 5.20
C CYS A 50 12.05 6.16 3.69
N VAL A 51 10.91 5.63 3.31
CA VAL A 51 10.36 5.75 1.96
C VAL A 51 9.48 7.00 1.91
N SER A 52 9.96 8.02 1.21
CA SER A 52 9.10 9.13 0.78
C SER A 52 8.00 8.62 -0.15
N PHE A 53 6.93 9.36 -0.40
CA PHE A 53 6.04 9.05 -1.52
C PHE A 53 5.28 10.28 -2.00
N ASP A 54 4.99 10.30 -3.30
CA ASP A 54 4.28 11.38 -3.99
C ASP A 54 3.07 10.79 -4.71
N ALA A 55 1.95 11.51 -4.71
CA ALA A 55 0.73 11.07 -5.37
C ALA A 55 0.94 10.86 -6.88
N LYS A 56 1.82 11.64 -7.50
CA LYS A 56 2.13 11.53 -8.93
C LYS A 56 2.77 10.19 -9.28
N ASP A 57 3.76 9.75 -8.49
CA ASP A 57 4.45 8.47 -8.72
C ASP A 57 3.46 7.29 -8.63
N VAL A 58 2.57 7.35 -7.65
CA VAL A 58 1.53 6.33 -7.42
C VAL A 58 0.51 6.33 -8.56
N ALA A 59 0.06 7.51 -8.99
CA ALA A 59 -0.88 7.66 -10.09
C ALA A 59 -0.30 7.20 -11.42
N GLU A 60 0.96 7.53 -11.72
CA GLU A 60 1.65 7.11 -12.95
C GLU A 60 1.81 5.58 -13.01
N ALA A 61 2.15 4.94 -11.88
CA ALA A 61 2.23 3.49 -11.78
C ALA A 61 0.91 2.81 -12.18
N CYS A 62 -0.22 3.21 -11.58
CA CYS A 62 -1.53 2.64 -11.94
C CYS A 62 -1.95 2.98 -13.39
N LYS A 63 -1.72 4.22 -13.83
CA LYS A 63 -2.10 4.69 -15.17
C LYS A 63 -1.41 3.90 -16.28
N SER A 64 -0.15 3.50 -16.09
CA SER A 64 0.60 2.69 -17.05
C SER A 64 -0.04 1.32 -17.36
N HIS A 65 -0.98 0.86 -16.51
CA HIS A 65 -1.74 -0.38 -16.68
C HIS A 65 -3.24 -0.16 -16.91
N GLY A 66 -3.67 1.10 -17.12
CA GLY A 66 -5.08 1.46 -17.28
C GLY A 66 -5.91 1.17 -16.04
N MET A 67 -5.34 1.44 -14.85
CA MET A 67 -5.97 1.28 -13.54
C MET A 67 -6.08 2.64 -12.83
N VAL A 68 -6.98 2.74 -11.85
CA VAL A 68 -7.14 3.94 -11.01
C VAL A 68 -6.33 3.77 -9.73
N ALA A 69 -5.54 4.77 -9.36
CA ALA A 69 -4.85 4.77 -8.07
C ALA A 69 -5.83 5.07 -6.94
N VAL A 70 -5.83 4.22 -5.91
CA VAL A 70 -6.73 4.35 -4.75
C VAL A 70 -5.97 4.51 -3.44
N GLY A 71 -4.66 4.22 -3.43
CA GLY A 71 -3.86 4.31 -2.22
C GLY A 71 -2.42 3.87 -2.37
N THR A 72 -1.77 3.72 -1.23
CA THR A 72 -0.40 3.22 -1.13
C THR A 72 -0.31 2.04 -0.16
N PHE A 73 0.64 1.17 -0.42
CA PHE A 73 1.02 0.07 0.44
C PHE A 73 2.52 0.14 0.70
N HIS A 74 2.92 0.31 1.96
CA HIS A 74 4.29 0.41 2.40
C HIS A 74 4.69 -0.84 3.20
N THR A 75 5.89 -1.39 3.00
CA THR A 75 6.42 -2.49 3.84
C THR A 75 7.53 -2.03 4.78
N HIS A 76 7.40 -2.34 6.07
CA HIS A 76 8.48 -2.19 7.06
C HIS A 76 9.27 -3.50 7.21
N PRO A 77 10.61 -3.45 7.27
CA PRO A 77 11.47 -4.63 7.32
C PRO A 77 11.59 -5.23 8.74
N CYS A 78 10.47 -5.42 9.44
CA CYS A 78 10.45 -6.02 10.76
C CYS A 78 9.21 -6.89 11.00
N SER A 79 9.13 -7.58 12.14
CA SER A 79 8.18 -8.69 12.36
C SER A 79 7.24 -8.53 13.55
N ASP A 80 7.32 -7.42 14.28
CA ASP A 80 6.59 -7.20 15.52
C ASP A 80 5.32 -6.39 15.26
N LYS A 81 4.34 -6.48 16.16
CA LYS A 81 3.06 -5.74 16.04
C LYS A 81 3.24 -4.22 15.99
N LEU A 82 4.30 -3.70 16.60
CA LEU A 82 4.62 -2.28 16.54
C LEU A 82 5.14 -1.86 15.16
N CYS A 83 5.58 -2.81 14.33
CA CYS A 83 6.13 -2.54 13.00
C CYS A 83 5.08 -2.10 11.99
N ILE A 84 3.80 -2.40 12.20
CA ILE A 84 2.75 -1.94 11.29
C ILE A 84 2.25 -0.54 11.68
N LEU A 85 2.72 0.02 12.80
CA LEU A 85 2.37 1.39 13.16
C LEU A 85 3.10 2.39 12.25
N PRO A 86 2.40 3.41 11.74
CA PRO A 86 3.03 4.45 10.93
C PRO A 86 4.02 5.25 11.77
N SER A 87 5.19 5.50 11.20
CA SER A 87 6.13 6.49 11.72
C SER A 87 5.58 7.92 11.55
N GLY A 88 6.23 8.90 12.18
CA GLY A 88 5.90 10.32 11.93
C GLY A 88 6.11 10.73 10.47
N GLU A 89 7.07 10.11 9.78
CA GLU A 89 7.35 10.38 8.37
C GLU A 89 6.27 9.77 7.46
N ASP A 90 5.83 8.54 7.75
CA ASP A 90 4.68 7.91 7.08
C ASP A 90 3.45 8.81 7.14
N MET A 91 3.13 9.30 8.35
CA MET A 91 2.00 10.20 8.57
C MET A 91 2.16 11.51 7.81
N PHE A 92 3.37 12.07 7.75
CA PHE A 92 3.65 13.29 7.01
C PHE A 92 3.43 13.13 5.51
N TYR A 93 3.90 12.04 4.91
CA TYR A 93 3.69 11.78 3.49
C TYR A 93 2.23 11.41 3.19
N TYR A 94 1.60 10.61 4.04
CA TYR A 94 0.17 10.28 3.87
C TYR A 94 -0.71 11.52 3.94
N ALA A 95 -0.50 12.40 4.92
CA ALA A 95 -1.27 13.65 5.05
C ALA A 95 -1.24 14.49 3.76
N LYS A 96 -0.11 14.53 3.06
CA LYS A 96 0.03 15.28 1.79
C LYS A 96 -0.75 14.71 0.62
N ILE A 97 -1.02 13.39 0.63
CA ILE A 97 -1.64 12.70 -0.51
C ILE A 97 -3.05 12.19 -0.23
N SER A 98 -3.47 12.18 1.05
CA SER A 98 -4.71 11.56 1.53
C SER A 98 -5.99 12.08 0.88
N GLU A 99 -6.00 13.31 0.37
CA GLU A 99 -7.13 13.88 -0.38
C GLU A 99 -7.33 13.21 -1.75
N PHE A 100 -6.26 12.72 -2.35
CA PHE A 100 -6.26 12.10 -3.68
C PHE A 100 -6.20 10.57 -3.61
N LEU A 101 -5.53 10.06 -2.58
CA LEU A 101 -5.23 8.64 -2.36
C LEU A 101 -5.67 8.30 -0.93
N PRO A 102 -6.96 8.00 -0.71
CA PRO A 102 -7.51 7.89 0.63
C PRO A 102 -6.99 6.67 1.38
N LEU A 103 -6.57 5.61 0.70
CA LEU A 103 -6.09 4.38 1.32
C LEU A 103 -4.58 4.44 1.60
N PHE A 104 -4.18 4.12 2.82
CA PHE A 104 -2.80 3.98 3.23
C PHE A 104 -2.61 2.72 4.06
N CYS A 105 -1.80 1.79 3.55
CA CYS A 105 -1.52 0.53 4.20
C CYS A 105 -0.05 0.38 4.55
N ILE A 106 0.23 -0.27 5.69
CA ILE A 106 1.56 -0.67 6.14
C ILE A 106 1.55 -2.17 6.39
N ALA A 107 2.54 -2.90 5.88
CA ALA A 107 2.76 -4.32 6.16
C ALA A 107 4.10 -4.59 6.82
N SER A 108 4.09 -5.53 7.75
CA SER A 108 5.25 -6.25 8.24
C SER A 108 5.35 -7.61 7.55
N GLN A 109 6.29 -8.47 7.97
CA GLN A 109 6.38 -9.84 7.43
C GLN A 109 5.17 -10.73 7.74
N LYS A 110 4.29 -10.34 8.66
CA LYS A 110 3.21 -11.18 9.19
C LYS A 110 1.85 -10.49 9.19
N GLU A 111 1.84 -9.19 9.37
CA GLU A 111 0.64 -8.40 9.67
C GLU A 111 0.57 -7.18 8.77
N PHE A 112 -0.61 -6.57 8.69
CA PHE A 112 -0.81 -5.29 8.05
C PHE A 112 -1.80 -4.45 8.84
N VAL A 113 -1.75 -3.15 8.61
CA VAL A 113 -2.81 -2.21 8.94
C VAL A 113 -3.10 -1.36 7.71
N CYS A 114 -4.36 -1.04 7.48
CA CYS A 114 -4.79 -0.09 6.47
C CYS A 114 -5.66 0.97 7.12
N TYR A 115 -5.42 2.20 6.71
CA TYR A 115 -6.15 3.39 7.10
C TYR A 115 -6.83 3.96 5.86
N TYR A 116 -8.09 4.34 5.97
CA TYR A 116 -8.77 5.05 4.89
C TYR A 116 -9.79 6.07 5.41
N ARG A 117 -9.97 7.13 4.61
CA ARG A 117 -10.94 8.19 4.86
C ARG A 117 -12.27 7.81 4.21
N GLY A 118 -13.29 7.52 5.03
CA GLY A 118 -14.64 7.24 4.56
C GLY A 118 -15.39 8.51 4.11
N GLU A 119 -16.61 8.34 3.57
CA GLU A 119 -17.41 9.42 2.96
C GLU A 119 -17.78 10.57 3.90
N ASN A 120 -17.75 10.34 5.22
CA ASN A 120 -18.06 11.34 6.25
C ASN A 120 -16.82 11.83 7.02
N GLU A 121 -15.63 11.73 6.42
CA GLU A 121 -14.34 11.99 7.09
C GLU A 121 -14.03 11.07 8.28
N ASN A 122 -14.88 10.08 8.53
CA ASN A 122 -14.62 9.06 9.53
C ASN A 122 -13.39 8.25 9.10
N PHE A 123 -12.39 8.25 9.97
CA PHE A 123 -11.19 7.44 9.83
C PHE A 123 -11.54 5.99 10.14
N GLN A 124 -11.27 5.10 9.20
CA GLN A 124 -11.46 3.67 9.36
C GLN A 124 -10.11 2.96 9.35
N GLU A 125 -10.02 1.93 10.19
CA GLU A 125 -8.82 1.11 10.35
C GLU A 125 -9.19 -0.36 10.13
N VAL A 126 -8.37 -1.05 9.36
CA VAL A 126 -8.45 -2.50 9.16
C VAL A 126 -7.08 -3.10 9.47
N TYR A 127 -7.03 -3.96 10.49
CA TYR A 127 -5.83 -4.69 10.92
C TYR A 127 -6.04 -6.20 10.76
N GLY A 128 -5.00 -6.91 10.36
CA GLY A 128 -5.03 -8.37 10.30
C GLY A 128 -3.68 -9.00 9.97
N LYS A 129 -3.66 -10.33 9.84
CA LYS A 129 -2.51 -11.05 9.30
C LYS A 129 -2.46 -10.85 7.78
N LEU A 130 -1.26 -10.84 7.20
CA LEU A 130 -1.09 -10.69 5.75
C LEU A 130 -1.91 -11.69 4.93
N LYS A 131 -2.08 -12.92 5.42
CA LYS A 131 -2.90 -13.95 4.74
C LYS A 131 -4.40 -13.60 4.67
N GLU A 132 -4.87 -12.72 5.54
CA GLU A 132 -6.28 -12.27 5.64
C GLU A 132 -6.51 -11.00 4.79
N LEU A 133 -5.44 -10.38 4.27
CA LEU A 133 -5.50 -9.16 3.46
C LEU A 133 -6.52 -9.25 2.30
N PRO A 134 -6.56 -10.32 1.48
CA PRO A 134 -7.48 -10.39 0.34
C PRO A 134 -8.97 -10.45 0.75
N SER A 135 -9.26 -10.87 2.00
CA SER A 135 -10.62 -10.92 2.53
C SER A 135 -11.02 -9.68 3.32
N LEU A 136 -10.05 -8.86 3.74
CA LEU A 136 -10.28 -7.70 4.59
C LEU A 136 -10.26 -6.38 3.82
N ILE A 137 -9.64 -6.36 2.65
CA ILE A 137 -9.62 -5.20 1.75
C ILE A 137 -10.31 -5.61 0.46
N VAL A 138 -11.52 -5.09 0.26
CA VAL A 138 -12.34 -5.29 -0.95
C VAL A 138 -12.58 -3.93 -1.61
N ALA A 139 -12.66 -3.90 -2.94
CA ALA A 139 -13.19 -2.74 -3.62
C ALA A 139 -14.71 -2.73 -3.36
N GLU A 140 -15.21 -1.78 -2.55
CA GLU A 140 -16.65 -1.60 -2.43
C GLU A 140 -17.19 -0.91 -3.69
N GLU A 141 -18.31 -1.42 -4.22
CA GLU A 141 -19.11 -0.75 -5.25
C GLU A 141 -19.60 0.61 -4.70
N LYS A 142 -19.41 1.67 -5.48
CA LYS A 142 -20.26 2.86 -5.39
C LYS A 142 -21.23 2.87 -6.56
#